data_AF-A0A2T2T9P5-F1
#
_entry.id   AF-A0A2T2T9P5-F1
#
_cell.length_a   1.000
_cell.length_b   1.000
_cell.length_c   1.000
_cell.angle_alpha   90.00
_cell.angle_beta   90.00
_cell.angle_gamma   90.00
#
_symmetry.space_group_name_H-M   'P 1'
#
loop_
_entity.id
_entity.type
_entity.pdbx_description
1 polymer ?
#
loop_
_entity_poly.entity_id
_entity_poly.type
_entity_poly.pdbx_seq_one_letter_code
_entity_poly.pdbx_strand_id
1 'polypeptide(L)'
;AGVPIVDKATAILDRYDDRPKKPQARVFPILDQYDDLDDDEALQKAIESRNVRVNDWLKDVQEKAGVETHLTFHLARHSAAWKLYREMGDIYKVKRILGHSRVEVTEDYLRGFPDTEMDDEYRDVF
;
A
#
# COMPACT_ATOMS: atom_id res chain seq x y z
N ALA A 1 13.55 9.97 -3.28
CA ALA A 1 12.38 10.86 -3.31
C ALA A 1 11.38 10.36 -2.27
N GLY A 2 10.79 11.25 -1.46
CA GLY A 2 9.75 10.86 -0.50
C GLY A 2 8.43 10.57 -1.22
N VAL A 3 7.59 9.72 -0.62
CA VAL A 3 6.22 9.47 -1.10
C VAL A 3 5.31 10.57 -0.56
N PRO A 4 4.61 11.35 -1.41
CA PRO A 4 3.65 12.34 -0.94
C PRO A 4 2.52 11.70 -0.14
N ILE A 5 2.14 12.32 0.98
CA ILE A 5 1.02 11.87 1.82
C ILE A 5 -0.24 12.63 1.39
N VAL A 6 -1.31 11.88 1.09
CA VAL A 6 -2.62 12.43 0.72
C VAL A 6 -3.44 12.77 1.97
N ASP A 7 -4.40 13.69 1.87
CA ASP A 7 -5.23 14.16 2.99
C ASP A 7 -5.87 13.02 3.81
N LYS A 8 -6.35 11.98 3.12
CA LYS A 8 -6.94 10.81 3.78
C LYS A 8 -5.92 10.03 4.63
N ALA A 9 -4.68 9.95 4.16
CA ALA A 9 -3.59 9.33 4.92
C ALA A 9 -3.14 10.24 6.06
N THR A 10 -3.07 11.56 5.85
CA THR A 10 -2.82 12.54 6.90
C THR A 10 -3.83 12.40 8.04
N ALA A 11 -5.12 12.33 7.74
CA ALA A 11 -6.16 12.13 8.75
C ALA A 11 -6.01 10.82 9.55
N ILE A 12 -5.37 9.79 8.99
CA ILE A 12 -5.02 8.56 9.72
C ILE A 12 -3.82 8.83 10.64
N LEU A 13 -2.78 9.48 10.12
CA LEU A 13 -1.57 9.82 10.88
C LEU A 13 -1.86 10.75 12.05
N ASP A 14 -2.79 11.71 11.90
CA ASP A 14 -3.19 12.65 12.95
C ASP A 14 -3.74 11.94 14.20
N ARG A 15 -4.31 10.73 14.04
CA ARG A 15 -4.76 9.91 15.18
C ARG A 15 -3.62 9.40 16.07
N TYR A 16 -2.38 9.52 15.60
CA TYR A 16 -1.17 9.05 16.26
C TYR A 16 -0.19 10.21 16.53
N ASP A 17 -0.62 11.46 16.40
CA ASP A 17 0.28 12.64 16.51
C ASP A 17 0.75 12.90 17.95
N ASP A 18 0.07 12.31 18.94
CA ASP A 18 0.44 12.33 20.36
C ASP A 18 1.66 11.45 20.69
N ARG A 19 2.11 10.63 19.73
CA ARG A 19 3.27 9.76 19.91
C ARG A 19 4.58 10.55 19.97
N PRO A 20 5.61 10.04 20.67
CA PRO A 20 6.92 10.70 20.75
C PRO A 20 7.55 10.89 19.37
N LYS A 21 7.77 12.14 18.96
CA LYS A 21 8.41 12.51 17.68
C LYS A 21 9.94 12.44 17.76
N LYS A 22 10.47 11.29 18.21
CA LYS A 22 11.93 11.03 18.26
C LYS A 22 12.41 10.49 16.90
N PRO A 23 13.67 10.75 16.47
CA PRO A 23 14.16 10.34 15.15
C PRO A 23 14.04 8.85 14.80
N GLN A 24 14.01 7.97 15.81
CA GLN A 24 13.92 6.52 15.63
C GLN A 24 12.57 5.94 16.10
N ALA A 25 11.63 6.80 16.53
CA ALA A 25 10.32 6.34 16.96
C ALA A 25 9.51 5.85 15.76
N ARG A 26 8.83 4.71 15.93
CA ARG A 26 7.93 4.15 14.93
C ARG A 26 6.63 4.97 14.88
N VAL A 27 6.16 5.22 13.65
CA VAL A 27 4.91 5.95 13.40
C VAL A 27 3.71 5.22 14.02
N PHE A 28 3.65 3.89 13.89
CA PHE A 28 2.54 3.08 14.38
C PHE A 28 2.90 2.30 15.65
N PRO A 29 1.95 2.15 16.60
CA PRO A 29 2.14 1.46 17.88
C PRO A 29 2.34 -0.06 17.79
N ILE A 30 2.20 -0.64 16.60
CA ILE A 30 2.00 -2.07 16.44
C ILE A 30 3.19 -2.91 16.92
N LEU A 31 4.37 -2.30 17.03
CA LEU A 31 5.60 -2.93 17.51
C LEU A 31 6.11 -2.37 18.84
N ASP A 32 5.39 -1.49 19.53
CA ASP A 32 5.88 -0.82 20.76
C ASP A 32 6.24 -1.83 21.85
N GLN A 33 5.49 -2.93 21.95
CA GLN A 33 5.78 -4.02 22.90
C GLN A 33 7.08 -4.80 22.59
N TYR A 34 7.77 -4.45 21.50
CA TYR A 34 9.00 -5.07 21.03
C TYR A 34 10.14 -4.03 20.85
N ASP A 35 10.01 -2.84 21.46
CA ASP A 35 11.03 -1.79 21.38
C ASP A 35 12.35 -2.19 22.05
N ASP A 36 12.32 -3.08 23.04
CA ASP A 36 13.50 -3.56 23.78
C ASP A 36 14.18 -4.78 23.12
N LEU A 37 13.76 -5.18 21.91
CA LEU A 37 14.42 -6.27 21.18
C LEU A 37 15.71 -5.77 20.52
N ASP A 38 16.86 -6.20 21.06
CA ASP A 38 18.19 -5.96 20.48
C ASP A 38 18.63 -7.05 19.48
N ASP A 39 17.82 -8.10 19.30
CA ASP A 39 18.06 -9.20 18.36
C ASP A 39 17.24 -9.04 17.08
N ASP A 40 17.94 -8.92 15.95
CA ASP A 40 17.32 -8.78 14.63
C ASP A 40 16.41 -9.96 14.29
N GLU A 41 16.74 -11.18 14.72
CA GLU A 41 15.90 -12.37 14.46
C GLU A 41 14.59 -12.31 15.25
N ALA A 42 14.63 -11.95 16.53
CA ALA A 42 13.45 -11.74 17.35
C ALA A 42 12.58 -10.60 16.81
N LEU A 43 13.18 -9.50 16.37
CA LEU A 43 12.45 -8.38 15.76
C LEU A 43 11.74 -8.82 14.47
N GLN A 44 12.42 -9.59 13.62
CA GLN A 44 11.84 -10.12 12.38
C GLN A 44 10.63 -11.01 12.66
N LYS A 45 10.72 -11.90 13.66
CA LYS A 45 9.59 -12.73 14.09
C LYS A 45 8.42 -11.91 14.64
N ALA A 46 8.71 -10.82 15.35
CA ALA A 46 7.69 -9.90 15.84
C ALA A 46 6.96 -9.22 14.67
N ILE A 47 7.70 -8.74 13.66
CA ILE A 47 7.14 -8.18 12.42
C ILE A 47 6.23 -9.19 11.72
N GLU A 48 6.69 -10.43 11.54
CA GLU A 48 5.90 -11.50 10.91
C GLU A 48 4.61 -11.80 11.69
N SER A 49 4.70 -11.90 13.02
CA SER A 49 3.53 -12.08 13.89
C SER A 49 2.53 -10.92 13.76
N ARG A 50 3.02 -9.67 13.69
CA ARG A 50 2.16 -8.51 13.49
C ARG A 50 1.51 -8.50 12.11
N ASN A 51 2.23 -8.88 11.07
CA ASN A 51 1.68 -8.96 9.72
C ASN A 51 0.52 -9.96 9.65
N VAL A 52 0.66 -11.14 10.27
CA VAL A 52 -0.45 -12.11 10.37
C VAL A 52 -1.67 -11.47 11.04
N ARG A 53 -1.46 -10.79 12.18
CA ARG A 53 -2.55 -10.15 12.91
C ARG A 53 -3.23 -9.04 12.10
N VAL A 54 -2.47 -8.22 11.35
CA VAL A 54 -3.07 -7.18 10.50
C VAL A 54 -3.83 -7.78 9.33
N ASN A 55 -3.36 -8.88 8.75
CA ASN A 55 -4.10 -9.59 7.71
C ASN A 55 -5.45 -10.14 8.22
N ASP A 56 -5.52 -10.55 9.49
CA ASP A 56 -6.79 -10.94 10.10
C ASP A 56 -7.71 -9.73 10.32
N TRP A 57 -7.20 -8.60 10.81
CA TRP A 57 -7.98 -7.37 10.90
C TRP A 57 -8.45 -6.85 9.53
N LEU A 58 -7.69 -7.08 8.46
CA LEU A 58 -8.12 -6.75 7.10
C LEU A 58 -9.34 -7.57 6.66
N LYS A 59 -9.47 -8.83 7.12
CA LYS A 59 -10.68 -9.64 6.88
C LYS A 59 -11.88 -9.06 7.62
N ASP A 60 -11.70 -8.64 8.87
CA ASP A 60 -12.78 -7.97 9.62
C ASP A 60 -13.24 -6.68 8.93
N VAL A 61 -12.30 -5.91 8.39
CA VAL A 61 -12.59 -4.70 7.59
C VAL A 61 -13.31 -5.07 6.29
N GLN A 62 -12.87 -6.12 5.60
CA GLN A 62 -13.49 -6.63 4.38
C GLN A 62 -14.96 -6.98 4.62
N GLU A 63 -15.25 -7.75 5.68
CA GLU A 63 -16.60 -8.16 6.05
C GLU A 63 -17.48 -6.94 6.40
N LYS A 64 -16.97 -6.02 7.23
CA LYS A 64 -17.71 -4.80 7.63
C LYS A 64 -17.97 -3.86 6.47
N ALA A 65 -17.08 -3.82 5.50
CA ALA A 65 -17.22 -2.99 4.30
C ALA A 65 -18.10 -3.65 3.22
N GLY A 66 -18.48 -4.93 3.38
CA GLY A 66 -19.23 -5.68 2.38
C GLY A 66 -18.45 -5.89 1.08
N VAL A 67 -17.12 -5.99 1.16
CA VAL A 67 -16.26 -6.20 -0.02
C VAL A 67 -16.08 -7.69 -0.27
N GLU A 68 -16.48 -8.16 -1.44
CA GLU A 68 -16.34 -9.58 -1.82
C GLU A 68 -14.89 -9.95 -2.16
N THR A 69 -14.13 -9.00 -2.70
CA THR A 69 -12.73 -9.20 -3.05
C THR A 69 -11.86 -9.38 -1.80
N HIS A 70 -11.00 -10.40 -1.82
CA HIS A 70 -10.09 -10.66 -0.70
C HIS A 70 -9.08 -9.51 -0.51
N LEU A 71 -9.16 -8.80 0.62
CA LEU A 71 -8.29 -7.68 0.91
C LEU A 71 -6.92 -8.15 1.43
N THR A 72 -5.87 -7.73 0.73
CA THR A 72 -4.47 -7.96 1.14
C THR A 72 -3.65 -6.68 0.96
N PHE A 73 -2.50 -6.58 1.63
CA PHE A 73 -1.56 -5.48 1.41
C PHE A 73 -1.04 -5.42 -0.03
N HIS A 74 -0.85 -6.58 -0.66
CA HIS A 74 -0.48 -6.64 -2.07
C HIS A 74 -1.58 -6.01 -2.93
N LEU A 75 -2.85 -6.38 -2.72
CA LEU A 75 -3.99 -5.79 -3.44
C LEU A 75 -4.08 -4.27 -3.27
N ALA A 76 -3.80 -3.75 -2.07
CA ALA A 76 -3.76 -2.30 -1.83
C ALA A 76 -2.70 -1.61 -2.70
N ARG A 77 -1.50 -2.20 -2.83
CA ARG A 77 -0.45 -1.67 -3.73
C ARG A 77 -0.83 -1.81 -5.21
N HIS A 78 -1.41 -2.94 -5.62
CA HIS A 78 -1.90 -3.17 -6.99
C HIS A 78 -2.97 -2.16 -7.38
N SER A 79 -4.00 -2.00 -6.56
CA SER A 79 -5.09 -1.04 -6.82
C SER A 79 -4.60 0.40 -6.87
N ALA A 80 -3.64 0.79 -6.01
CA ALA A 80 -3.04 2.11 -6.06
C ALA A 80 -2.23 2.34 -7.36
N ALA A 81 -1.43 1.36 -7.78
CA ALA A 81 -0.66 1.42 -9.03
C ALA A 81 -1.57 1.52 -10.26
N TRP A 82 -2.62 0.69 -10.32
CA TRP A 82 -3.62 0.72 -11.37
C TRP A 82 -4.34 2.07 -11.43
N LYS A 83 -4.79 2.58 -10.29
CA LYS A 83 -5.43 3.90 -10.23
C LYS A 83 -4.50 5.01 -10.72
N LEU A 84 -3.23 5.01 -10.29
CA LEU A 84 -2.25 5.99 -10.77
C LEU A 84 -2.03 5.89 -12.28
N TYR A 85 -2.02 4.68 -12.83
CA TYR A 85 -1.90 4.45 -14.27
C TYR A 85 -3.10 5.00 -15.03
N ARG A 86 -4.33 4.63 -14.63
CA ARG A 86 -5.56 5.13 -15.27
C ARG A 86 -5.64 6.65 -15.30
N GLU A 87 -5.23 7.32 -14.23
CA GLU A 87 -5.29 8.78 -14.13
C GLU A 87 -4.15 9.50 -14.90
N MET A 88 -3.01 8.82 -15.14
CA MET A 88 -1.82 9.47 -15.71
C MET A 88 -1.48 9.03 -17.13
N GLY A 89 -1.94 7.84 -17.56
CA GLY A 89 -1.60 7.23 -18.86
C GLY A 89 -0.11 6.95 -19.09
N ASP A 90 0.73 7.08 -18.05
CA ASP A 90 2.19 7.04 -18.18
C ASP A 90 2.82 6.14 -17.12
N ILE A 91 3.13 4.90 -17.54
CA ILE A 91 3.76 3.88 -16.70
C ILE A 91 5.11 4.32 -16.12
N TYR A 92 5.87 5.20 -16.79
CA TYR A 92 7.16 5.68 -16.28
C TYR A 92 6.97 6.71 -15.16
N LYS A 93 5.91 7.51 -15.19
CA LYS A 93 5.51 8.34 -14.04
C LYS A 93 5.06 7.47 -12.87
N VAL A 94 4.23 6.45 -13.11
CA VAL A 94 3.79 5.51 -12.07
C VAL A 94 4.97 4.80 -11.42
N LYS A 95 5.92 4.27 -12.21
CA LYS A 95 7.17 3.66 -11.73
C LYS A 95 7.93 4.59 -10.77
N ARG A 96 8.08 5.86 -11.15
CA ARG A 96 8.78 6.87 -10.32
C ARG A 96 8.05 7.15 -9.01
N ILE A 97 6.72 7.21 -9.03
CA ILE A 97 5.89 7.44 -7.83
C ILE A 97 5.96 6.24 -6.88
N LEU A 98 5.92 5.02 -7.42
CA LEU A 98 6.02 3.78 -6.63
C LEU A 98 7.46 3.45 -6.20
N GLY A 99 8.46 4.17 -6.69
CA GLY A 99 9.86 3.97 -6.35
C GLY A 99 10.47 2.68 -6.92
N HIS A 100 9.86 2.08 -7.94
CA HIS A 100 10.38 0.87 -8.57
C HIS A 100 11.62 1.19 -9.41
N SER A 101 12.70 0.42 -9.23
CA SER A 101 13.93 0.56 -10.03
C SER A 101 13.76 0.09 -11.49
N ARG A 102 12.80 -0.82 -11.70
CA ARG A 102 12.50 -1.51 -12.97
C ARG A 102 11.05 -1.27 -13.39
N VAL A 103 10.82 -1.06 -14.69
CA VAL A 103 9.45 -0.78 -15.19
C VAL A 103 8.63 -2.06 -15.25
N GLU A 104 9.31 -3.19 -15.46
CA GLU A 104 8.79 -4.56 -15.50
C GLU A 104 8.00 -4.90 -14.23
N VAL A 105 8.49 -4.42 -13.08
CA VAL A 105 7.80 -4.56 -11.79
C VAL A 105 6.45 -3.85 -11.83
N THR A 106 6.37 -2.68 -12.49
CA THR A 106 5.14 -1.89 -12.65
C THR A 106 4.20 -2.51 -13.68
N GLU A 107 4.72 -3.10 -14.75
CA GLU A 107 3.94 -3.83 -15.76
C GLU A 107 3.20 -5.03 -15.16
N ASP A 108 3.86 -5.80 -14.27
CA ASP A 108 3.24 -6.91 -13.55
C ASP A 108 2.04 -6.46 -12.70
N TYR A 109 2.06 -5.23 -12.16
CA TYR A 109 0.92 -4.68 -11.41
C TYR A 109 -0.30 -4.40 -12.31
N LEU A 110 -0.08 -4.10 -13.60
CA LEU A 110 -1.15 -3.74 -14.56
C LEU A 110 -1.78 -4.96 -15.25
N ARG A 111 -1.04 -6.05 -15.46
CA ARG A 111 -1.54 -7.27 -16.15
C ARG A 111 -2.78 -7.91 -15.51
N GLY A 112 -3.03 -7.66 -14.23
CA GLY A 112 -4.15 -8.26 -13.49
C GLY A 112 -5.48 -7.50 -13.63
N PHE A 113 -5.48 -6.32 -14.25
CA PHE A 113 -6.70 -5.53 -14.45
C PHE A 113 -7.12 -5.59 -15.92
N PRO A 114 -8.41 -5.85 -16.20
CA PRO A 114 -8.89 -5.86 -17.58
C PRO A 114 -8.73 -4.47 -18.16
N ASP A 115 -8.04 -4.40 -19.30
CA ASP A 115 -7.86 -3.16 -20.05
C ASP A 115 -9.11 -2.90 -20.92
N THR A 116 -10.23 -2.64 -20.25
CA THR A 116 -11.46 -2.22 -20.94
C THR A 116 -11.34 -0.81 -21.52
N GLU A 117 -10.34 -0.04 -21.07
CA GLU A 117 -10.07 1.30 -21.56
C GLU A 117 -9.41 1.28 -22.95
N MET A 118 -8.55 0.31 -23.26
CA MET A 118 -8.08 0.13 -24.65
C MET A 118 -9.23 -0.09 -25.63
N ASP A 119 -10.25 -0.86 -25.24
CA ASP A 119 -11.43 -1.10 -26.10
C ASP A 119 -12.27 0.17 -26.26
N ASP A 120 -12.40 0.98 -25.21
CA ASP A 120 -13.17 2.23 -25.23
C ASP A 120 -12.39 3.36 -25.95
N GLU A 121 -11.08 3.51 -25.73
CA GLU A 121 -10.22 4.42 -26.49
C GLU A 121 -10.16 4.03 -27.98
N TYR A 122 -10.11 2.74 -28.30
CA TYR A 122 -10.18 2.27 -29.69
C TYR A 122 -11.51 2.65 -30.35
N ARG A 123 -12.63 2.57 -29.61
CA ARG A 123 -13.94 3.02 -30.10
C ARG A 123 -14.06 4.54 -30.25
N ASP A 124 -13.34 5.31 -29.45
CA ASP A 124 -13.37 6.78 -29.53
C ASP A 124 -12.47 7.35 -30.63
N VAL A 125 -11.47 6.58 -31.09
CA VAL A 125 -10.57 6.95 -32.19
C VAL A 125 -11.18 6.69 -33.58
N PHE A 126 -12.13 5.75 -33.70
CA PHE A 126 -12.76 5.33 -34.97
C PHE A 126 -14.27 5.59 -35.00
#